data_AF-A0A955IHA5-F1
#
_entry.id   AF-A0A955IHA5-F1
#
_cell.length_a   1.000
_cell.length_b   1.000
_cell.length_c   1.000
_cell.angle_alpha   90.00
_cell.angle_beta   90.00
_cell.angle_gamma   90.00
#
_symmetry.space_group_name_H-M   'P 1'
#
loop_
_entity.id
_entity.type
_entity.pdbx_description
1 polymer ?
#
loop_
_entity_poly.entity_id
_entity_poly.type
_entity_poly.pdbx_seq_one_letter_code
_entity_poly.pdbx_strand_id
1 'polypeptide(L)'
;MVFSPAFLILWAPGGFRFTCYYYRGAYYKAFWADPISCTVGEPGFRGKNYRGERKLPLILQNVHRYFLYLAIAFIFILAYDAIISYTWTNPDGTKSFGIGVGTIVLTLNPVFLGLYTFGCHSLRHLIGGRRNALSGSPSRKKAYDCVSCLNSRHMLWAWISLFWVGFTDFYVRMCSMGVIADWRLF
;
A
#
# COMPACT_ATOMS: atom_id res chain seq x y z
N MET A 1 19.30 12.48 -14.08
CA MET A 1 18.19 11.71 -14.69
C MET A 1 16.95 12.59 -14.76
N VAL A 2 16.22 12.61 -15.88
CA VAL A 2 15.01 13.42 -16.04
C VAL A 2 13.83 12.84 -15.23
N PHE A 3 13.76 11.51 -15.14
CA PHE A 3 12.72 10.77 -14.41
C PHE A 3 13.24 10.26 -13.06
N SER A 4 12.38 10.29 -12.03
CA SER A 4 12.66 9.62 -10.76
C SER A 4 12.68 8.10 -10.95
N PRO A 5 13.62 7.35 -10.33
CA PRO A 5 13.59 5.89 -10.30
C PRO A 5 12.25 5.31 -9.82
N ALA A 6 11.47 6.06 -9.03
CA ALA A 6 10.14 5.65 -8.56
C ALA A 6 9.19 5.29 -9.72
N PHE A 7 9.33 5.91 -10.89
CA PHE A 7 8.49 5.58 -12.06
C PHE A 7 8.72 4.16 -12.59
N LEU A 8 9.93 3.61 -12.43
CA LEU A 8 10.25 2.26 -12.89
C LEU A 8 9.55 1.20 -12.04
N ILE A 9 9.39 1.45 -10.75
CA ILE A 9 8.76 0.52 -9.81
C ILE A 9 7.26 0.77 -9.64
N LEU A 10 6.73 1.90 -10.13
CA LEU A 10 5.36 2.38 -9.90
C LEU A 10 4.27 1.38 -10.31
N TRP A 11 4.51 0.55 -11.32
CA TRP A 11 3.53 -0.43 -11.79
C TRP A 11 3.11 -1.40 -10.67
N ALA A 12 4.00 -1.75 -9.74
CA ALA A 12 3.71 -2.68 -8.65
C ALA A 12 2.82 -2.06 -7.54
N PRO A 13 3.20 -0.95 -6.86
CA PRO A 13 2.34 -0.31 -5.87
C PRO A 13 1.11 0.34 -6.53
N GLY A 14 1.23 0.85 -7.76
CA GLY A 14 0.12 1.36 -8.56
C GLY A 14 -0.89 0.27 -8.88
N GLY A 15 -0.42 -0.90 -9.34
CA GLY A 15 -1.26 -2.08 -9.58
C GLY A 15 -1.94 -2.58 -8.30
N PHE A 16 -1.23 -2.62 -7.17
CA PHE A 16 -1.81 -2.98 -5.88
C PHE A 16 -2.94 -2.03 -5.46
N ARG A 17 -2.75 -0.71 -5.65
CA ARG A 17 -3.79 0.29 -5.35
C ARG A 17 -4.98 0.20 -6.30
N PHE A 18 -4.74 0.15 -7.61
CA PHE A 18 -5.79 0.10 -8.61
C PHE A 18 -6.68 -1.15 -8.48
N THR A 19 -6.08 -2.27 -8.07
CA THR A 19 -6.80 -3.54 -7.87
C THR A 19 -7.39 -3.71 -6.48
N CYS A 20 -7.15 -2.79 -5.56
CA CYS A 20 -7.65 -2.87 -4.19
C CYS A 20 -9.17 -2.69 -4.14
N TYR A 21 -9.82 -3.44 -3.23
CA TYR A 21 -11.26 -3.44 -3.02
C TYR A 21 -11.83 -2.02 -2.80
N TYR A 22 -11.12 -1.17 -2.05
CA TYR A 22 -11.54 0.22 -1.80
C TYR A 22 -11.59 1.04 -3.10
N TYR A 23 -10.47 1.12 -3.84
CA TYR A 23 -10.37 1.88 -5.07
C TYR A 23 -11.36 1.36 -6.12
N ARG A 24 -11.50 0.04 -6.20
CA ARG A 24 -12.47 -0.65 -7.05
C ARG A 24 -13.91 -0.21 -6.80
N GLY A 25 -14.32 -0.15 -5.55
CA GLY A 25 -15.63 0.40 -5.20
C GLY A 25 -15.79 1.86 -5.65
N ALA A 26 -14.74 2.67 -5.56
CA ALA A 26 -14.79 4.08 -5.96
C ALA A 26 -14.98 4.24 -7.48
N TYR A 27 -14.15 3.60 -8.30
CA TYR A 27 -14.25 3.75 -9.76
C TYR A 27 -15.41 2.94 -10.38
N TYR A 28 -15.84 1.83 -9.77
CA TYR A 28 -17.09 1.16 -10.20
C TYR A 28 -18.32 2.03 -9.97
N LYS A 29 -18.39 2.76 -8.85
CA LYS A 29 -19.49 3.71 -8.62
C LYS A 29 -19.40 4.91 -9.54
N ALA A 30 -18.21 5.50 -9.69
CA ALA A 30 -18.01 6.71 -10.49
C ALA A 30 -18.23 6.50 -12.00
N PHE A 31 -17.77 5.38 -12.55
CA PHE A 31 -17.77 5.15 -14.00
C PHE A 31 -18.70 4.03 -14.47
N TRP A 32 -19.09 3.09 -13.60
CA TRP A 32 -19.96 1.95 -13.95
C TRP A 32 -21.28 1.90 -13.20
N ALA A 33 -21.55 2.87 -12.31
CA ALA A 33 -22.77 2.94 -11.52
C ALA A 33 -23.06 1.59 -10.82
N ASP A 34 -22.05 1.03 -10.14
CA ASP A 34 -22.14 -0.32 -9.57
C ASP A 34 -21.58 -0.45 -8.14
N PRO A 35 -22.42 -0.73 -7.12
CA PRO A 35 -23.88 -0.55 -7.11
C PRO A 35 -24.23 0.95 -6.89
N ILE A 36 -25.26 1.45 -7.59
CA ILE A 36 -25.79 2.82 -7.38
C ILE A 36 -26.32 2.97 -5.95
N SER A 37 -27.03 1.95 -5.46
CA SER A 37 -27.61 1.90 -4.12
C SER A 37 -28.03 0.46 -3.80
N CYS A 38 -28.18 0.11 -2.51
CA CYS A 38 -28.75 -1.17 -2.09
C CYS A 38 -30.22 -1.35 -2.54
N THR A 39 -30.91 -0.25 -2.84
CA THR A 39 -32.33 -0.26 -3.26
C THR A 39 -32.50 -0.25 -4.77
N VAL A 40 -31.45 0.06 -5.53
CA VAL A 40 -31.52 0.19 -6.99
C VAL A 40 -30.86 -1.04 -7.60
N GLY A 41 -31.62 -1.81 -8.38
CA GLY A 41 -31.14 -3.00 -9.08
C GLY A 41 -30.01 -2.69 -10.07
N GLU A 42 -29.33 -3.74 -10.54
CA GLU A 42 -28.24 -3.58 -11.50
C GLU A 42 -28.72 -2.91 -12.79
N PRO A 43 -27.94 -1.97 -13.35
CA PRO A 43 -28.33 -1.25 -14.56
C PRO A 43 -28.69 -2.20 -15.72
N GLY A 44 -29.78 -1.91 -16.44
CA GLY A 44 -30.28 -2.78 -17.51
C GLY A 44 -29.27 -3.08 -18.64
N PHE A 45 -28.32 -2.17 -18.90
CA PHE A 45 -27.26 -2.36 -19.91
C PHE A 45 -26.32 -3.55 -19.61
N ARG A 46 -26.31 -4.04 -18.36
CA ARG A 46 -25.45 -5.16 -17.94
C ARG A 46 -26.01 -6.55 -18.27
N GLY A 47 -27.29 -6.60 -18.64
CA GLY A 47 -28.01 -7.83 -18.94
C GLY A 47 -28.36 -8.64 -17.68
N LYS A 48 -29.30 -9.58 -17.86
CA LYS A 48 -29.90 -10.37 -16.77
C LYS A 48 -28.94 -11.38 -16.10
N ASN A 49 -27.77 -11.61 -16.71
CA ASN A 49 -26.78 -12.59 -16.28
C ASN A 49 -25.43 -11.94 -15.94
N TYR A 50 -25.42 -10.70 -15.46
CA TYR A 50 -24.19 -10.08 -14.98
C TYR A 50 -23.63 -10.89 -13.80
N ARG A 51 -22.35 -11.26 -13.86
CA ARG A 51 -21.67 -12.07 -12.83
C ARG A 51 -20.46 -11.36 -12.24
N GLY A 52 -20.49 -10.02 -12.19
CA GLY A 52 -19.37 -9.26 -11.67
C GLY A 52 -18.12 -9.36 -12.57
N GLU A 53 -17.00 -9.60 -11.90
CA GLU A 53 -15.62 -9.59 -12.42
C GLU A 53 -15.21 -10.87 -13.15
N ARG A 54 -16.16 -11.55 -13.80
CA ARG A 54 -15.92 -12.84 -14.45
C ARG A 54 -15.42 -12.72 -15.90
N LYS A 55 -15.50 -11.53 -16.51
CA LYS A 55 -15.12 -11.28 -17.90
C LYS A 55 -14.05 -10.19 -18.01
N LEU A 56 -13.27 -10.22 -19.09
CA LEU A 56 -12.36 -9.12 -19.45
C LEU A 56 -13.16 -7.82 -19.64
N PRO A 57 -12.64 -6.65 -19.18
CA PRO A 57 -11.36 -6.42 -18.51
C PRO A 57 -11.40 -6.61 -16.97
N LEU A 58 -12.58 -6.75 -16.36
CA LEU A 58 -12.76 -6.73 -14.89
C LEU A 58 -12.14 -7.93 -14.16
N ILE A 59 -11.86 -9.03 -14.86
CA ILE A 59 -11.15 -10.18 -14.28
C ILE A 59 -9.75 -9.83 -13.75
N LEU A 60 -9.11 -8.79 -14.31
CA LEU A 60 -7.80 -8.31 -13.87
C LEU A 60 -7.80 -7.83 -12.42
N GLN A 61 -8.98 -7.47 -11.88
CA GLN A 61 -9.10 -7.04 -10.49
C GLN A 61 -8.82 -8.19 -9.49
N ASN A 62 -8.95 -9.44 -9.92
CA ASN A 62 -8.56 -10.60 -9.11
C ASN A 62 -7.04 -10.70 -8.90
N VAL A 63 -6.24 -10.01 -9.73
CA VAL A 63 -4.77 -10.01 -9.64
C VAL A 63 -4.29 -9.30 -8.37
N HIS A 64 -5.15 -8.54 -7.68
CA HIS A 64 -4.84 -7.92 -6.39
C HIS A 64 -4.18 -8.88 -5.39
N ARG A 65 -4.59 -10.16 -5.39
CA ARG A 65 -4.00 -11.19 -4.53
C ARG A 65 -2.51 -11.39 -4.80
N TYR A 66 -2.08 -11.32 -6.05
CA TYR A 66 -0.67 -11.45 -6.42
C TYR A 66 0.11 -10.17 -6.12
N PHE A 67 -0.50 -9.01 -6.39
CA PHE A 67 0.08 -7.72 -6.02
C PHE A 67 0.30 -7.58 -4.50
N LEU A 68 -0.51 -8.22 -3.66
CA LEU A 68 -0.31 -8.23 -2.22
C LEU A 68 1.07 -8.82 -1.84
N TYR A 69 1.48 -9.92 -2.46
CA TYR A 69 2.79 -10.54 -2.17
C TYR A 69 3.95 -9.63 -2.60
N LEU A 70 3.83 -9.00 -3.78
CA LEU A 70 4.80 -8.02 -4.25
C LEU A 70 4.88 -6.81 -3.31
N ALA A 71 3.74 -6.28 -2.87
CA ALA A 71 3.67 -5.14 -1.96
C ALA A 71 4.34 -5.45 -0.61
N ILE A 72 4.12 -6.65 -0.06
CA ILE A 72 4.78 -7.10 1.16
C ILE A 72 6.31 -7.16 0.96
N ALA A 73 6.79 -7.69 -0.16
CA ALA A 73 8.22 -7.72 -0.45
C ALA A 73 8.83 -6.30 -0.54
N PHE A 74 8.15 -5.36 -1.22
CA PHE A 74 8.59 -3.97 -1.29
C PHE A 74 8.63 -3.27 0.08
N ILE A 75 7.68 -3.56 0.98
CA ILE A 75 7.70 -3.01 2.33
C ILE A 75 8.97 -3.43 3.08
N PHE A 76 9.39 -4.70 2.95
CA PHE A 76 10.63 -5.15 3.58
C PHE A 76 11.87 -4.50 2.98
N ILE A 77 11.92 -4.32 1.66
CA ILE A 77 13.02 -3.62 1.00
C ILE A 77 13.08 -2.15 1.48
N LEU A 78 11.96 -1.45 1.49
CA LEU A 78 11.89 -0.06 1.95
C LEU A 78 12.21 0.07 3.45
N ALA A 79 11.83 -0.91 4.27
CA ALA A 79 12.20 -0.96 5.67
C ALA A 79 13.71 -1.18 5.85
N TYR A 80 14.33 -2.01 5.00
CA TYR A 80 15.77 -2.21 5.00
C TYR A 80 16.52 -0.93 4.59
N ASP A 81 16.04 -0.23 3.55
CA ASP A 81 16.59 1.07 3.13
C ASP A 81 16.47 2.11 4.26
N ALA A 82 15.34 2.13 4.97
CA ALA A 82 15.16 2.99 6.13
C ALA A 82 16.17 2.66 7.24
N ILE A 83 16.45 1.39 7.52
CA ILE A 83 17.46 0.97 8.51
C ILE A 83 18.87 1.44 8.09
N ILE A 84 19.23 1.28 6.81
CA ILE A 84 20.52 1.74 6.29
C ILE A 84 20.66 3.26 6.42
N SER A 85 19.56 4.01 6.26
CA SER A 85 19.60 5.48 6.30
C SER A 85 20.12 6.06 7.62
N TYR A 86 20.03 5.30 8.72
CA TYR A 86 20.58 5.68 10.03
C TYR A 86 22.10 5.54 10.14
N THR A 87 22.76 4.89 9.18
CA THR A 87 24.21 4.70 9.19
C THR A 87 24.86 5.68 8.23
N TRP A 88 25.59 6.66 8.76
CA TRP A 88 26.29 7.67 7.98
C TRP A 88 27.77 7.38 7.88
N THR A 89 28.35 7.69 6.73
CA THR A 89 29.80 7.60 6.52
C THR A 89 30.41 8.98 6.78
N ASN A 90 31.23 9.07 7.82
CA ASN A 90 31.98 10.28 8.14
C ASN A 90 33.10 10.52 7.11
N PRO A 91 33.65 11.73 7.02
CA PRO A 91 34.80 12.04 6.15
C PRO A 91 36.00 11.10 6.36
N ASP A 92 36.16 10.60 7.59
CA ASP A 92 37.24 9.70 7.98
C ASP A 92 36.98 8.22 7.60
N GLY A 93 35.87 7.95 6.90
CA GLY A 93 35.44 6.59 6.51
C GLY A 93 34.80 5.78 7.63
N THR A 94 34.73 6.32 8.85
CA THR A 94 34.05 5.68 9.98
C THR A 94 32.53 5.75 9.82
N LYS A 95 31.84 4.67 10.24
CA LYS A 95 30.37 4.63 10.24
C LYS A 95 29.86 5.13 11.58
N SER A 96 29.06 6.19 11.56
CA SER A 96 28.36 6.74 12.72
C SER A 96 26.87 6.48 12.60
N PHE A 97 26.21 6.31 13.74
CA PHE A 97 24.75 6.35 13.79
C PHE A 97 24.31 7.82 13.76
N GLY A 98 23.37 8.15 12.90
CA GLY A 98 22.84 9.50 12.76
C GLY A 98 21.34 9.50 12.48
N ILE A 99 20.68 10.57 12.93
CA ILE A 99 19.26 10.80 12.69
C ILE A 99 19.13 12.15 11.99
N GLY A 100 18.52 12.13 10.81
CA GLY A 100 18.16 13.32 10.06
C GLY A 100 16.67 13.39 9.77
N VAL A 101 16.24 14.52 9.21
CA VAL A 101 14.87 14.64 8.70
C VAL A 101 14.64 13.58 7.61
N GLY A 102 15.62 13.35 6.73
CA GLY A 102 15.56 12.32 5.69
C GLY A 102 15.37 10.92 6.24
N THR A 103 16.07 10.54 7.33
CA THR A 103 15.89 9.21 7.95
C THR A 103 14.49 9.05 8.53
N ILE A 104 13.92 10.11 9.12
CA ILE A 104 12.53 10.07 9.62
C ILE A 104 11.54 9.90 8.46
N VAL A 105 11.72 10.65 7.38
CA VAL A 105 10.86 10.57 6.18
C VAL A 105 10.92 9.17 5.56
N LEU A 106 12.13 8.62 5.43
CA LEU A 106 12.37 7.27 4.91
C LEU A 106 11.79 6.19 5.81
N THR A 107 11.81 6.35 7.13
CA THR A 107 11.23 5.39 8.09
C THR A 107 9.70 5.44 8.12
N LEU A 108 9.10 6.62 8.05
CA LEU A 108 7.64 6.76 8.03
C LEU A 108 7.01 6.18 6.75
N ASN A 109 7.74 6.16 5.64
CA ASN A 109 7.25 5.65 4.37
C ASN A 109 6.85 4.16 4.40
N PRO A 110 7.73 3.18 4.74
CA PRO A 110 7.35 1.78 4.88
C PRO A 110 6.35 1.56 6.01
N VAL A 111 6.31 2.39 7.05
CA VAL A 111 5.29 2.32 8.12
C VAL A 111 3.90 2.60 7.56
N PHE A 112 3.70 3.73 6.86
CA PHE A 112 2.40 4.06 6.29
C PHE A 112 1.98 3.12 5.16
N LEU A 113 2.92 2.71 4.30
CA LEU A 113 2.69 1.68 3.28
C LEU A 113 2.35 0.31 3.91
N GLY A 114 3.00 -0.02 5.02
CA GLY A 114 2.73 -1.20 5.84
C GLY A 114 1.33 -1.18 6.41
N LEU A 115 0.91 -0.09 7.07
CA LEU A 115 -0.44 0.05 7.61
C LEU A 115 -1.53 -0.10 6.54
N TYR A 116 -1.28 0.42 5.34
CA TYR A 116 -2.16 0.22 4.20
C TYR A 116 -2.19 -1.25 3.74
N THR A 117 -1.03 -1.87 3.52
CA THR A 117 -0.91 -3.23 2.97
C THR A 117 -1.36 -4.30 3.95
N PHE A 118 -0.94 -4.20 5.21
CA PHE A 118 -1.33 -5.12 6.28
C PHE A 118 -2.77 -4.91 6.76
N GLY A 119 -3.38 -3.76 6.47
CA GLY A 119 -4.82 -3.53 6.66
C GLY A 119 -5.70 -4.03 5.51
N CYS A 120 -5.14 -4.67 4.48
CA CYS A 120 -5.89 -5.03 3.28
C CYS A 120 -6.89 -6.19 3.52
N HIS A 121 -8.05 -6.11 2.86
CA HIS A 121 -9.06 -7.17 2.88
C HIS A 121 -8.54 -8.51 2.34
N SER A 122 -7.65 -8.48 1.34
CA SER A 122 -7.01 -9.68 0.80
C SER A 122 -6.12 -10.37 1.85
N LEU A 123 -5.38 -9.60 2.66
CA LEU A 123 -4.57 -10.16 3.75
C LEU A 123 -5.44 -10.74 4.86
N ARG A 124 -6.54 -10.08 5.21
CA ARG A 124 -7.52 -10.59 6.17
C ARG A 124 -8.05 -11.97 5.76
N HIS A 125 -8.36 -12.14 4.48
CA HIS A 125 -8.80 -13.42 3.92
C HIS A 125 -7.67 -14.47 3.93
N LEU A 126 -6.42 -14.06 3.63
CA LEU A 126 -5.25 -14.95 3.67
C LEU A 126 -5.03 -15.48 5.10
N ILE A 127 -5.07 -14.62 6.12
CA ILE A 127 -4.92 -14.98 7.53
C ILE A 127 -6.11 -15.84 8.02
N GLY A 128 -7.33 -15.54 7.55
CA GLY A 128 -8.52 -16.32 7.87
C GLY A 128 -8.43 -17.80 7.42
N GLY A 129 -7.60 -18.09 6.41
CA GLY A 129 -7.21 -19.46 6.07
C GLY A 129 -8.36 -20.35 5.59
N ARG A 130 -9.35 -19.78 4.89
CA ARG A 130 -10.56 -20.46 4.36
C ARG A 130 -11.36 -21.25 5.41
N ARG A 131 -11.30 -20.82 6.68
CA ARG A 131 -12.12 -21.42 7.75
C ARG A 131 -13.34 -20.56 8.05
N ASN A 132 -14.47 -21.22 8.26
CA ASN A 132 -15.72 -20.56 8.67
C ASN A 132 -15.76 -20.27 10.18
N ALA A 133 -14.94 -20.95 10.98
CA ALA A 133 -14.81 -20.74 12.42
C ALA A 133 -13.34 -20.49 12.80
N LEU A 134 -13.07 -19.31 13.37
CA LEU A 134 -11.75 -18.92 13.88
C LEU A 134 -11.56 -19.19 15.38
N SER A 135 -12.63 -19.57 16.09
CA SER A 135 -12.61 -19.84 17.55
C SER A 135 -11.66 -20.95 17.95
N GLY A 136 -11.48 -21.98 17.11
CA GLY A 136 -10.57 -23.11 17.38
C GLY A 136 -9.08 -22.84 17.14
N SER A 137 -8.66 -21.58 16.89
CA SER A 137 -7.25 -21.25 16.65
C SER A 137 -6.92 -19.85 17.20
N PRO A 138 -6.56 -19.74 18.51
CA PRO A 138 -6.40 -18.46 19.20
C PRO A 138 -5.38 -17.52 18.55
N SER A 139 -4.24 -18.04 18.09
CA SER A 139 -3.19 -17.25 17.42
C SER A 139 -3.67 -16.64 16.10
N ARG A 140 -4.39 -17.43 15.29
CA ARG A 140 -4.98 -16.97 14.03
C ARG A 140 -6.09 -15.95 14.25
N LYS A 141 -6.94 -16.19 15.27
CA LYS A 141 -7.97 -15.22 15.66
C LYS A 141 -7.35 -13.87 16.03
N LYS A 142 -6.29 -13.86 16.85
CA LYS A 142 -5.56 -12.63 17.18
C LYS A 142 -5.01 -11.91 15.94
N ALA A 143 -4.36 -12.64 15.02
CA ALA A 143 -3.85 -12.06 13.78
C ALA A 143 -4.97 -11.49 12.90
N TYR A 144 -6.10 -12.21 12.80
CA TYR A 144 -7.28 -11.77 12.07
C TYR A 144 -7.92 -10.52 12.69
N ASP A 145 -8.02 -10.47 14.02
CA ASP A 145 -8.58 -9.35 14.77
C ASP A 145 -7.67 -8.11 14.63
N CYS A 146 -6.34 -8.30 14.66
CA CYS A 146 -5.38 -7.22 14.38
C CYS A 146 -5.54 -6.65 12.97
N VAL A 147 -5.54 -7.50 11.94
CA VAL A 147 -5.75 -7.04 10.56
C VAL A 147 -7.13 -6.41 10.38
N SER A 148 -8.16 -6.91 11.08
CA SER A 148 -9.50 -6.31 11.06
C SER A 148 -9.50 -4.91 11.71
N CYS A 149 -8.74 -4.71 12.79
CA CYS A 149 -8.55 -3.41 13.41
C CYS A 149 -7.89 -2.43 12.43
N LEU A 150 -6.80 -2.82 11.77
CA LEU A 150 -6.17 -1.98 10.74
C LEU A 150 -7.10 -1.74 9.54
N ASN A 151 -7.89 -2.76 9.15
CA ASN A 151 -8.81 -2.68 8.02
C ASN A 151 -9.93 -1.66 8.24
N SER A 152 -10.37 -1.45 9.48
CA SER A 152 -11.40 -0.45 9.81
C SER A 152 -11.08 0.96 9.32
N ARG A 153 -9.78 1.30 9.25
CA ARG A 153 -9.25 2.58 8.77
C ARG A 153 -8.46 2.43 7.46
N HIS A 154 -8.66 1.35 6.71
CA HIS A 154 -7.89 1.05 5.50
C HIS A 154 -7.92 2.19 4.47
N MET A 155 -9.07 2.83 4.29
CA MET A 155 -9.22 3.98 3.40
C MET A 155 -8.33 5.15 3.83
N LEU A 156 -8.28 5.46 5.14
CA LEU A 156 -7.42 6.51 5.68
C LEU A 156 -5.94 6.20 5.40
N TRP A 157 -5.50 4.98 5.69
CA TRP A 157 -4.12 4.55 5.43
C TRP A 157 -3.76 4.56 3.94
N ALA A 158 -4.73 4.31 3.06
CA ALA A 158 -4.53 4.42 1.61
C ALA A 158 -4.16 5.85 1.20
N TRP A 159 -4.84 6.85 1.74
CA TRP A 159 -4.58 8.26 1.44
C TRP A 159 -3.30 8.77 2.10
N ILE A 160 -3.07 8.48 3.39
CA ILE A 160 -1.85 8.86 4.10
C ILE A 160 -0.63 8.31 3.34
N SER A 161 -0.64 7.01 3.01
CA SER A 161 0.47 6.39 2.29
C SER A 161 0.61 6.91 0.85
N LEU A 162 -0.45 7.39 0.20
CA LEU A 162 -0.40 7.93 -1.16
C LEU A 162 0.29 9.28 -1.20
N PHE A 163 -0.09 10.20 -0.31
CA PHE A 163 0.56 11.49 -0.22
C PHE A 163 1.97 11.37 0.32
N TRP A 164 2.17 10.53 1.34
CA TRP A 164 3.50 10.38 1.95
C TRP A 164 4.53 9.80 0.99
N VAL A 165 4.19 8.76 0.21
CA VAL A 165 5.17 8.19 -0.74
C VAL A 165 5.58 9.20 -1.82
N GLY A 166 4.63 10.02 -2.30
CA GLY A 166 4.93 11.11 -3.23
C GLY A 166 5.80 12.20 -2.59
N PHE A 167 5.52 12.53 -1.32
CA PHE A 167 6.36 13.44 -0.54
C PHE A 167 7.78 12.89 -0.32
N THR A 168 7.92 11.61 0.00
CA THR A 168 9.23 10.96 0.15
C THR A 168 10.03 11.01 -1.14
N ASP A 169 9.41 10.71 -2.30
CA ASP A 169 10.08 10.80 -3.61
C ASP A 169 10.54 12.24 -3.90
N PHE A 170 9.65 13.21 -3.67
CA PHE A 170 9.98 14.63 -3.83
C PHE A 170 11.12 15.07 -2.90
N TYR A 171 11.05 14.72 -1.61
CA TYR A 171 12.07 15.08 -0.61
C TYR A 171 13.44 14.52 -0.99
N VAL A 172 13.53 13.22 -1.27
CA VAL A 172 14.80 12.56 -1.65
C VAL A 172 15.35 13.17 -2.95
N ARG A 173 14.47 13.45 -3.92
CA ARG A 173 14.90 14.11 -5.17
C ARG A 173 15.48 15.48 -4.91
N MET A 174 14.80 16.32 -4.12
CA MET A 174 15.27 17.67 -3.80
C MET A 174 16.58 17.68 -3.01
N CYS A 175 16.76 16.73 -2.09
CA CYS A 175 18.03 16.52 -1.38
C CYS A 175 19.14 16.07 -2.34
N SER A 176 18.86 15.13 -3.25
CA SER A 176 19.85 14.66 -4.24
C SER A 176 20.26 15.73 -5.26
N MET A 177 19.35 16.68 -5.56
CA MET A 177 19.62 17.83 -6.42
C MET A 177 20.31 18.98 -5.67
N GLY A 178 20.50 18.88 -4.35
CA GLY A 178 21.11 19.93 -3.52
C GLY A 178 20.23 21.16 -3.33
N VAL A 179 18.93 21.10 -3.66
CA VAL A 179 18.00 22.22 -3.49
C VAL A 179 17.53 22.34 -2.04
N ILE A 180 17.36 21.20 -1.37
CA ILE A 180 17.04 21.12 0.07
C ILE A 180 18.23 20.46 0.76
N ALA A 181 18.68 21.06 1.87
CA ALA A 181 19.65 20.42 2.74
C ALA A 181 18.96 19.44 3.68
N ASP A 182 19.45 18.21 3.75
CA ASP A 182 18.97 17.25 4.75
C ASP A 182 19.47 17.66 6.14
N TRP A 183 18.55 18.11 7.00
CA TRP A 183 18.91 18.55 8.34
C TRP A 183 19.22 17.37 9.25
N ARG A 184 20.43 17.37 9.79
CA ARG A 184 20.93 16.39 10.76
C ARG A 184 20.52 16.83 12.17
N LEU A 185 19.88 15.93 12.90
CA LEU A 185 19.42 16.16 14.27
C LEU A 185 20.39 15.56 15.29
N PHE A 186 20.96 14.39 14.97
CA PHE A 186 21.92 13.66 15.79
C PHE A 186 22.93 12.94 14.91
#